data_AF-A0A937NPM9-F1
#
_entry.id   AF-A0A937NPM9-F1
#
_cell.length_a   1.000
_cell.length_b   1.000
_cell.length_c   1.000
_cell.angle_alpha   90.00
_cell.angle_beta   90.00
_cell.angle_gamma   90.00
#
_symmetry.space_group_name_H-M   'P 1'
#
loop_
_entity.id
_entity.type
_entity.pdbx_description
1 polymer ?
#
loop_
_entity_poly.entity_id
_entity_poly.type
_entity_poly.pdbx_seq_one_letter_code
_entity_poly.pdbx_strand_id
1 'polypeptide(L)' 'MTDSQTKKKIPCEVYSRIVGYLRPVHNWNKGKQQEFADRRPYAVRHVVQTESESEGANADQGVG' A
#
# COMPACT_ATOMS: atom_id res chain seq x y z
N MET A 1 33.30 -26.19 -15.00
CA MET A 1 33.44 -25.39 -13.77
C MET A 1 32.60 -24.14 -13.96
N THR A 2 31.34 -24.14 -13.51
CA THR A 2 30.45 -22.99 -13.65
C THR A 2 30.62 -22.07 -12.46
N ASP A 3 31.12 -20.86 -12.70
CA ASP A 3 31.28 -19.81 -11.71
C ASP A 3 29.88 -19.28 -11.31
N SER A 4 29.43 -19.63 -10.12
CA SER A 4 28.14 -19.17 -9.60
C SER A 4 28.34 -17.78 -9.00
N GLN A 5 28.15 -16.74 -9.81
CA GLN A 5 28.31 -15.36 -9.39
C GLN A 5 27.26 -14.97 -8.34
N THR A 6 27.69 -14.88 -7.09
CA THR A 6 26.84 -14.41 -5.98
C THR A 6 26.72 -12.89 -6.03
N LYS A 7 25.51 -12.39 -6.37
CA LYS A 7 25.20 -10.96 -6.39
C LYS A 7 25.24 -10.37 -4.97
N LYS A 8 26.14 -9.41 -4.73
CA LYS A 8 26.26 -8.69 -3.45
C LYS A 8 24.95 -7.97 -3.10
N LYS A 9 24.38 -8.26 -1.93
CA LYS A 9 23.21 -7.55 -1.38
C LYS A 9 23.66 -6.56 -0.31
N ILE A 10 23.14 -5.34 -0.37
CA ILE A 10 23.41 -4.29 0.61
C ILE A 10 22.12 -4.09 1.42
N PRO A 11 22.18 -4.12 2.77
CA PRO A 11 21.00 -3.88 3.61
C PRO A 11 20.54 -2.42 3.45
N CYS A 12 19.23 -2.21 3.43
CA CYS A 12 18.63 -0.88 3.41
C CYS A 12 18.36 -0.42 4.84
N GLU A 13 18.76 0.82 5.15
CA GLU A 13 18.40 1.45 6.41
C GLU A 13 16.98 2.00 6.34
N VAL A 14 16.12 1.51 7.24
CA VAL A 14 14.72 1.91 7.30
C VAL A 14 14.52 2.94 8.40
N TYR A 15 13.91 4.06 8.04
CA TYR A 15 13.60 5.17 8.95
C TYR A 15 12.09 5.35 9.11
N SER A 16 11.67 5.83 10.27
CA SER A 16 10.27 6.16 10.54
C SER A 16 10.15 7.47 11.31
N ARG A 17 9.07 8.20 11.06
CA ARG A 17 8.76 9.49 11.71
C ARG A 17 8.02 9.25 13.02
N ILE A 18 8.54 9.82 14.11
CA ILE A 18 7.98 9.65 15.46
C ILE A 18 7.23 10.91 15.90
N VAL A 19 7.93 11.93 16.38
CA VAL A 19 7.38 13.21 16.85
C VAL A 19 8.10 14.38 16.15
N GLY A 20 8.03 14.39 14.83
CA GLY A 20 8.59 15.47 14.00
C GLY A 20 9.98 15.20 13.39
N TYR A 21 10.66 14.10 13.76
CA TYR A 21 11.95 13.71 13.16
C TYR A 21 12.00 12.23 12.78
N LEU A 22 12.99 11.86 11.95
CA LEU A 22 13.26 10.50 11.50
C LEU A 22 14.23 9.79 12.45
N ARG A 23 13.89 8.55 12.85
CA ARG A 23 14.77 7.67 13.63
C ARG A 23 14.93 6.33 12.90
N PRO A 24 16.14 5.74 12.86
CA PRO A 24 16.31 4.39 12.33
C PRO A 24 15.47 3.38 13.11
N VAL A 25 14.71 2.55 12.39
CA VAL A 25 13.80 1.56 12.99
C VAL A 25 14.57 0.49 13.75
N HIS A 26 15.79 0.14 13.30
CA HIS A 26 16.64 -0.83 13.99
C HIS A 26 17.08 -0.37 15.40
N ASN A 27 16.95 0.92 15.72
CA ASN A 27 17.28 1.50 17.03
C ASN A 27 16.06 1.59 17.98
N TRP A 28 14.96 0.90 17.69
CA TRP A 28 13.76 0.92 18.52
C TRP A 28 13.85 -0.05 19.71
N ASN A 29 13.60 0.46 20.92
CA ASN A 29 13.47 -0.40 22.11
C ASN A 29 12.12 -1.12 22.13
N LYS A 30 11.94 -2.07 23.05
CA LYS A 30 10.71 -2.87 23.20
C LYS A 30 9.45 -1.99 23.33
N GLY A 31 9.52 -0.92 24.12
CA GLY A 31 8.40 -0.01 24.32
C GLY A 31 7.97 0.73 23.04
N LYS A 32 8.91 1.17 22.21
CA LYS A 32 8.60 1.82 20.93
C LYS A 32 8.06 0.85 19.89
N GLN A 33 8.52 -0.39 19.87
CA GLN A 33 7.95 -1.43 19.01
C GLN A 33 6.48 -1.69 19.38
N GLN A 34 6.16 -1.79 20.68
CA GLN A 34 4.79 -1.95 21.15
C GLN A 34 3.94 -0.70 20.82
N GLU A 35 4.44 0.50 21.13
CA GLU A 35 3.74 1.75 20.79
C GLU A 35 3.39 1.81 19.30
N PHE A 36 4.33 1.44 18.42
CA PHE A 36 4.08 1.42 16.98
C PHE A 36 3.05 0.36 16.57
N ALA A 37 3.10 -0.84 17.17
CA ALA A 37 2.10 -1.89 16.92
C ALA A 37 0.69 -1.47 17.33
N ASP A 38 0.56 -0.65 18.37
CA ASP A 38 -0.72 -0.14 18.86
C ASP A 38 -1.26 1.03 18.01
N ARG A 39 -0.45 1.62 17.10
CA ARG A 39 -0.90 2.73 16.23
C ARG A 39 -1.96 2.24 15.25
N ARG A 40 -3.00 3.05 15.06
CA ARG A 40 -4.04 2.82 14.07
C ARG A 40 -3.89 3.79 12.90
N PRO A 41 -3.63 3.32 11.68
CA PRO A 41 -3.62 4.19 10.50
C PRO A 41 -5.04 4.66 10.21
N TYR A 42 -5.16 5.90 9.72
CA TYR A 42 -6.41 6.38 9.17
C TYR A 42 -6.66 5.71 7.82
N ALA A 43 -7.78 4.98 7.70
CA ALA A 43 -8.20 4.39 6.44
C ALA A 43 -8.94 5.45 5.60
N VAL A 44 -8.38 5.80 4.44
CA VAL A 44 -9.09 6.64 3.48
C VAL A 44 -10.07 5.75 2.71
N ARG A 45 -11.37 6.07 2.76
CA ARG A 45 -12.37 5.36 1.97
C ARG A 45 -12.16 5.73 0.50
N HIS A 46 -11.69 4.79 -0.31
CA HIS A 46 -11.62 4.97 -1.75
C HIS A 46 -13.05 4.99 -2.31
N VAL A 47 -13.50 6.15 -2.78
CA VAL A 47 -14.75 6.26 -3.52
C VAL A 47 -14.46 5.80 -4.95
N VAL A 48 -14.91 4.60 -5.29
CA VAL A 48 -14.90 4.15 -6.69
C VAL A 48 -15.95 4.98 -7.43
N GLN A 49 -15.51 5.83 -8.35
CA GLN A 49 -16.40 6.50 -9.29
C GLN A 49 -16.85 5.44 -10.30
N THR A 50 -18.03 4.86 -10.10
CA THR A 50 -18.67 4.03 -11.12
C THR A 50 -19.22 4.98 -12.19
N GLU A 51 -18.56 5.03 -13.34
CA GLU A 51 -19.11 5.61 -14.55
C GLU A 51 -20.38 4.83 -14.92
N SER A 52 -21.52 5.52 -14.92
CA SER A 52 -22.79 4.96 -15.37
C SER A 52 -22.76 4.80 -16.89
N GLU A 53 -22.54 3.58 -17.36
CA GLU A 53 -22.87 3.20 -18.74
C GLU A 53 -24.38 3.37 -18.92
N SER A 54 -24.75 4.27 -19.84
CA SER A 54 -26.13 4.48 -20.25
C SER A 54 -26.54 3.33 -21.17
N GLU A 55 -27.38 2.43 -20.68
CA GLU A 55 -28.06 1.44 -21.52
C GLU A 55 -28.99 2.18 -22.48
N GLY A 56 -28.54 2.33 -23.72
CA GLY A 56 -29.36 2.80 -24.84
C GLY A 56 -30.52 1.84 -25.06
N ALA A 57 -31.74 2.36 -24.94
CA ALA A 57 -32.96 1.71 -25.35
C ALA A 57 -32.88 1.28 -26.83
N ASN A 58 -32.97 -0.02 -27.10
CA ASN A 58 -33.28 -0.52 -28.44
C ASN A 58 -34.74 -0.97 -28.45
N ALA A 59 -35.58 -0.17 -29.12
CA ALA A 59 -36.98 -0.48 -29.36
C ALA A 59 -37.07 -1.52 -30.49
N ASP A 60 -37.49 -2.73 -30.16
CA ASP A 60 -37.85 -3.76 -31.13
C ASP A 60 -39.23 -3.45 -31.73
N GLN A 61 -39.25 -3.09 -33.01
CA GLN A 61 -40.48 -2.99 -33.80
C GLN A 61 -40.82 -4.39 -34.35
N GLY A 62 -41.68 -5.11 -33.63
CA GLY A 62 -42.34 -6.32 -34.11
C GLY A 62 -43.75 -6.02 -34.61
N VAL A 63 -43.89 -5.90 -35.93
CA VAL A 63 -45.14 -5.73 -36.67
C VAL A 63 -46.05 -6.95 -36.48
N GLY A 64 -47.33 -6.71 -36.19
CA GLY A 64 -48.43 -7.68 -36.31
C GLY A 64 -49.33 -7.34 -37.50
#